data_AF-A0A8S1UFV4-F1
#
_entry.id   AF-A0A8S1UFV4-F1
#
_cell.length_a   1.000
_cell.length_b   1.000
_cell.length_c   1.000
_cell.angle_alpha   90.00
_cell.angle_beta   90.00
_cell.angle_gamma   90.00
#
_symmetry.space_group_name_H-M   'P 1'
#
loop_
_entity.id
_entity.type
_entity.pdbx_description
1 polymer ?
#
loop_
_entity_poly.entity_id
_entity_poly.type
_entity_poly.pdbx_seq_one_letter_code
_entity_poly.pdbx_strand_id
1 'polypeptide(L)'
;MIKLFTTAFRPVIIQQRCFQRQFQYNFAKISKKDQERMDKKQEKQNLGLSKTIDFTIYQTKFDQYAQKFQEALKKLQVGKLTPEMLDRVSIQAYGEKLPLSSLAQASQKSQGVLILNVFDESTIMDVMKALENSDLNLQVKKQDKQIVCQLAQGNTKESRIIAVNNLKKLMEDAKQNLRQIRHECIDDLKPYKKVTSEDTMRQAEKQIQDLFEKQTQSLDSLYKSKEKELLNN
;
A
#
# COMPACT_ATOMS: atom_id res chain seq x y z
N MET A 1 -27.84 -62.10 15.04
CA MET A 1 -28.45 -60.76 15.05
C MET A 1 -27.43 -59.70 14.62
N ILE A 2 -26.82 -59.85 13.43
CA ILE A 2 -25.95 -58.86 12.79
C ILE A 2 -26.04 -59.12 11.28
N LYS A 3 -26.10 -58.05 10.50
CA LYS A 3 -25.89 -57.88 9.04
C LYS A 3 -27.14 -57.46 8.27
N LEU A 4 -26.88 -56.47 7.40
CA LEU A 4 -27.72 -55.92 6.32
C LEU A 4 -28.64 -54.75 6.70
N PHE A 5 -28.02 -53.62 7.08
CA PHE A 5 -28.67 -52.31 6.99
C PHE A 5 -27.75 -51.29 6.32
N THR A 6 -27.24 -51.59 5.12
CA THR A 6 -26.38 -50.66 4.36
C THR A 6 -26.46 -50.86 2.85
N THR A 7 -27.65 -50.88 2.24
CA THR A 7 -27.76 -50.87 0.77
C THR A 7 -29.00 -50.11 0.28
N ALA A 8 -29.04 -48.78 0.44
CA ALA A 8 -29.93 -47.93 -0.35
C ALA A 8 -29.58 -46.42 -0.26
N PHE A 9 -28.31 -46.00 -0.36
CA PHE A 9 -27.98 -44.57 -0.49
C PHE A 9 -26.66 -44.34 -1.25
N ARG A 10 -26.49 -45.02 -2.40
CA ARG A 10 -25.28 -44.93 -3.23
C ARG A 10 -25.41 -44.54 -4.72
N PRO A 11 -26.58 -44.19 -5.31
CA PRO A 11 -26.58 -43.70 -6.69
C PRO A 11 -26.44 -42.17 -6.86
N VAL A 12 -26.76 -41.34 -5.84
CA VAL A 12 -26.72 -39.85 -6.00
C VAL A 12 -25.29 -39.27 -5.91
N ILE A 13 -24.42 -39.87 -5.10
CA ILE A 13 -23.05 -39.39 -4.86
C ILE A 13 -22.14 -39.61 -6.09
N ILE A 14 -22.43 -40.61 -6.92
CA ILE A 14 -21.63 -40.93 -8.12
C ILE A 14 -21.98 -39.98 -9.27
N GLN A 15 -23.25 -39.58 -9.43
CA GLN A 15 -23.65 -38.61 -10.44
C GLN A 15 -23.19 -37.17 -10.09
N GLN A 16 -23.23 -36.76 -8.82
CA GLN A 16 -22.67 -35.45 -8.42
C GLN A 16 -21.14 -35.39 -8.56
N ARG A 17 -20.41 -36.48 -8.26
CA ARG A 17 -18.96 -36.53 -8.46
C ARG A 17 -18.54 -36.57 -9.94
N CYS A 18 -19.32 -37.20 -10.81
CA CYS A 18 -19.08 -37.15 -12.26
C CYS A 18 -19.41 -35.78 -12.86
N PHE A 19 -20.47 -35.12 -12.39
CA PHE A 19 -20.83 -33.76 -12.82
C PHE A 19 -19.80 -32.72 -12.34
N GLN A 20 -19.33 -32.81 -11.09
CA GLN A 20 -18.25 -31.95 -10.59
C GLN A 20 -16.90 -32.25 -11.25
N ARG A 21 -16.62 -33.51 -11.65
CA ARG A 21 -15.43 -33.82 -12.47
C ARG A 21 -15.55 -33.31 -13.90
N GLN A 22 -16.71 -33.37 -14.54
CA GLN A 22 -16.93 -32.77 -15.86
C GLN A 22 -16.89 -31.24 -15.80
N PHE A 23 -17.39 -30.62 -14.73
CA PHE A 23 -17.25 -29.18 -14.49
C PHE A 23 -15.78 -28.78 -14.29
N GLN A 24 -15.02 -29.50 -13.47
CA GLN A 24 -13.58 -29.24 -13.29
C GLN A 24 -12.75 -29.53 -14.55
N TYR A 25 -13.15 -30.52 -15.37
CA TYR A 25 -12.47 -30.85 -16.62
C TYR A 25 -12.76 -29.84 -17.75
N ASN A 26 -13.94 -29.21 -17.74
CA ASN A 26 -14.29 -28.13 -18.66
C ASN A 26 -13.63 -26.80 -18.28
N PHE A 27 -13.44 -26.50 -16.98
CA PHE A 27 -12.68 -25.32 -16.53
C PHE A 27 -11.15 -25.48 -16.72
N ALA A 28 -10.62 -26.70 -16.63
CA ALA A 28 -9.18 -26.98 -16.79
C ALA A 28 -8.70 -27.03 -18.26
N LYS A 29 -9.61 -26.87 -19.24
CA LYS A 29 -9.30 -26.83 -20.67
C LYS A 29 -9.60 -25.47 -21.31
N ILE A 30 -9.38 -24.37 -20.58
CA ILE A 30 -8.98 -23.14 -21.26
C ILE A 30 -7.54 -23.39 -21.70
N SER A 31 -7.36 -23.77 -22.96
CA SER A 31 -6.04 -23.99 -23.55
C SER A 31 -5.22 -22.72 -23.37
N LYS A 32 -3.90 -22.83 -23.09
CA LYS A 32 -2.98 -21.68 -23.13
C LYS A 32 -3.17 -20.84 -24.41
N LYS A 33 -3.57 -21.51 -25.51
CA LYS A 33 -3.88 -20.92 -26.81
C LYS A 33 -5.18 -20.10 -26.83
N ASP A 34 -6.17 -20.44 -26.01
CA ASP A 34 -7.41 -19.69 -25.88
C ASP A 34 -7.24 -18.48 -24.94
N GLN A 35 -6.44 -18.62 -23.89
CA GLN A 35 -6.00 -17.49 -23.06
C GLN A 35 -5.21 -16.48 -23.89
N GLU A 36 -4.20 -16.92 -24.65
CA GLU A 36 -3.45 -16.07 -25.57
C GLU A 36 -4.32 -15.45 -26.68
N ARG A 37 -5.42 -16.09 -27.09
CA ARG A 37 -6.38 -15.50 -28.05
C ARG A 37 -7.24 -14.44 -27.39
N MET A 38 -7.62 -14.60 -26.13
CA MET A 38 -8.32 -13.56 -25.36
C MET A 38 -7.38 -12.38 -25.11
N ASP A 39 -6.13 -12.64 -24.74
CA ASP A 39 -5.09 -11.62 -24.52
C ASP A 39 -4.76 -10.87 -25.82
N LYS A 40 -4.61 -11.57 -26.95
CA LYS A 40 -4.40 -10.95 -28.29
C LYS A 40 -5.62 -10.18 -28.81
N LYS A 41 -6.84 -10.58 -28.43
CA LYS A 41 -8.07 -9.88 -28.81
C LYS A 41 -8.27 -8.63 -27.96
N GLN A 42 -7.89 -8.68 -26.68
CA GLN A 42 -7.74 -7.51 -25.82
C GLN A 42 -6.64 -6.58 -26.36
N GLU A 43 -5.46 -7.09 -26.72
CA GLU A 43 -4.36 -6.33 -27.33
C GLU A 43 -4.77 -5.60 -28.62
N LYS A 44 -5.51 -6.27 -29.51
CA LYS A 44 -6.01 -5.65 -30.75
C LYS A 44 -7.09 -4.60 -30.50
N GLN A 45 -7.91 -4.76 -29.47
CA GLN A 45 -8.85 -3.73 -29.04
C GLN A 45 -8.12 -2.54 -28.40
N ASN A 46 -7.07 -2.81 -27.61
CA ASN A 46 -6.20 -1.81 -26.99
C ASN A 46 -5.35 -1.02 -28.02
N LEU A 47 -4.94 -1.65 -29.12
CA LEU A 47 -4.16 -1.00 -30.20
C LEU A 47 -4.95 0.06 -30.99
N GLY A 48 -6.29 -0.04 -31.01
CA GLY A 48 -7.17 0.94 -31.65
C GLY A 48 -7.52 2.13 -30.74
N LEU A 49 -7.46 1.94 -29.42
CA LEU A 49 -7.73 2.96 -28.40
C LEU A 49 -6.59 3.96 -28.22
N SER A 50 -5.34 3.54 -28.48
CA SER A 50 -4.14 4.34 -28.17
C SER A 50 -3.91 5.56 -29.06
N LYS A 51 -4.68 5.74 -30.14
CA LYS A 51 -4.43 6.82 -31.11
C LYS A 51 -5.26 8.09 -30.85
N THR A 52 -6.22 8.04 -29.92
CA THR A 52 -7.19 9.15 -29.74
C THR A 52 -7.36 9.59 -28.28
N ILE A 53 -7.07 8.72 -27.29
CA ILE A 53 -7.19 9.04 -25.86
C ILE A 53 -5.98 8.46 -25.11
N ASP A 54 -5.22 9.33 -24.45
CA ASP A 54 -4.02 8.94 -23.70
C ASP A 54 -4.36 8.39 -22.32
N PHE A 55 -4.51 7.07 -22.20
CA PHE A 55 -4.84 6.40 -20.93
C PHE A 55 -3.71 6.44 -19.88
N THR A 56 -2.47 6.71 -20.30
CA THR A 56 -1.30 6.83 -19.43
C THR A 56 -1.45 7.94 -18.41
N ILE A 57 -2.12 9.04 -18.80
CA ILE A 57 -2.36 10.20 -17.93
C ILE A 57 -3.26 9.79 -16.76
N TYR A 58 -4.35 9.06 -17.04
CA TYR A 58 -5.27 8.60 -16.01
C TYR A 58 -4.61 7.61 -15.05
N GLN A 59 -3.83 6.66 -15.58
CA GLN A 59 -3.06 5.73 -14.75
C GLN A 59 -2.11 6.49 -13.82
N THR A 60 -1.38 7.46 -14.36
CA THR A 60 -0.44 8.28 -13.58
C THR A 60 -1.14 9.05 -12.46
N LYS A 61 -2.33 9.64 -12.70
CA LYS A 61 -3.12 10.32 -11.67
C LYS A 61 -3.49 9.38 -10.51
N PHE A 62 -3.95 8.16 -10.83
CA PHE A 62 -4.26 7.15 -9.82
C PHE A 62 -3.03 6.67 -9.06
N ASP A 63 -1.92 6.42 -9.76
CA ASP A 63 -0.67 5.93 -9.16
C ASP A 63 -0.02 6.97 -8.24
N GLN A 64 -0.01 8.25 -8.64
CA GLN A 64 0.45 9.34 -7.78
C GLN A 64 -0.35 9.41 -6.48
N TYR A 65 -1.67 9.18 -6.55
CA TYR A 65 -2.51 9.16 -5.37
C TYR A 65 -2.23 7.94 -4.49
N ALA A 66 -2.06 6.76 -5.09
CA ALA A 66 -1.69 5.54 -4.37
C ALA A 66 -0.34 5.71 -3.65
N GLN A 67 0.64 6.35 -4.27
CA GLN A 67 1.93 6.68 -3.65
C GLN A 67 1.76 7.60 -2.44
N LYS A 68 0.98 8.69 -2.57
CA LYS A 68 0.67 9.60 -1.45
C LYS A 68 0.02 8.86 -0.27
N PHE A 69 -0.90 7.93 -0.55
CA PHE A 69 -1.51 7.12 0.49
C PHE A 69 -0.50 6.18 1.17
N GLN A 70 0.37 5.54 0.40
CA GLN A 70 1.45 4.71 0.96
C GLN A 70 2.40 5.51 1.85
N GLU A 71 2.77 6.73 1.44
CA GLU A 71 3.57 7.64 2.26
C GLU A 71 2.84 8.05 3.54
N ALA A 72 1.53 8.32 3.46
CA ALA A 72 0.73 8.62 4.65
C ALA A 72 0.66 7.43 5.61
N LEU A 73 0.52 6.20 5.09
CA LEU A 73 0.58 4.98 5.89
C LEU A 73 1.95 4.76 6.53
N LYS A 74 3.05 5.12 5.84
CA LYS A 74 4.40 5.07 6.43
C LYS A 74 4.55 6.05 7.59
N LYS A 75 3.86 7.19 7.58
CA LYS A 75 3.89 8.16 8.69
C LYS A 75 3.11 7.68 9.91
N LEU A 76 2.06 6.88 9.73
CA LEU A 76 1.33 6.23 10.81
C LEU A 76 2.09 5.01 11.33
N GLN A 77 3.09 5.25 12.16
CA GLN A 77 3.82 4.21 12.89
C GLN A 77 3.63 4.41 14.38
N VAL A 78 3.15 3.37 15.08
CA VAL A 78 3.14 3.36 16.55
C VAL A 78 4.32 2.51 17.01
N GLY A 79 5.22 3.10 17.78
CA GLY A 79 6.28 2.33 18.42
C GLY A 79 7.43 1.88 17.56
N LYS A 80 7.44 2.29 16.29
CA LYS A 80 8.54 2.00 15.38
C LYS A 80 9.31 3.28 15.18
N LEU A 81 10.61 3.16 15.40
CA LEU A 81 11.56 4.21 15.09
C LEU A 81 12.29 3.79 13.82
N THR A 82 12.02 4.48 12.73
CA THR A 82 12.68 4.28 11.44
C THR A 82 13.72 5.38 11.21
N PRO A 83 14.83 5.08 10.51
CA PRO A 83 15.87 6.08 10.23
C PRO A 83 15.33 7.28 9.45
N GLU A 84 14.35 7.06 8.57
CA GLU A 84 13.66 8.12 7.79
C GLU A 84 13.02 9.22 8.68
N MET A 85 12.68 8.91 9.94
CA MET A 85 12.12 9.91 10.86
C MET A 85 13.14 10.96 11.27
N LEU A 86 14.43 10.60 11.30
CA LEU A 86 15.49 11.46 11.79
C LEU A 86 16.02 12.43 10.73
N ASP A 87 15.71 12.21 9.45
CA ASP A 87 16.13 13.09 8.35
C ASP A 87 15.54 14.50 8.45
N ARG A 88 14.46 14.68 9.22
CA ARG A 88 13.84 16.00 9.47
C ARG A 88 14.60 16.84 10.50
N VAL A 89 15.52 16.24 11.26
CA VAL A 89 16.24 16.93 12.33
C VAL A 89 17.45 17.67 11.73
N SER A 90 17.48 18.98 11.94
CA SER A 90 18.63 19.83 11.60
C SER A 90 19.48 20.07 12.85
N ILE A 91 20.79 20.03 12.67
CA ILE A 91 21.78 20.08 13.74
C ILE A 91 22.71 21.24 13.46
N GLN A 92 22.95 22.06 14.47
CA GLN A 92 23.95 23.11 14.36
C GLN A 92 25.30 22.53 14.76
N ALA A 93 26.14 22.26 13.76
CA ALA A 93 27.49 21.76 13.95
C ALA A 93 28.46 22.69 13.21
N TYR A 94 29.63 22.97 13.81
CA TYR A 94 30.65 23.82 13.20
C TYR A 94 30.17 25.23 12.79
N GLY A 95 29.13 25.74 13.45
CA GLY A 95 28.55 27.07 13.17
C GLY A 95 27.46 27.09 12.08
N GLU A 96 27.25 25.99 11.37
CA GLU A 96 26.23 25.88 10.31
C GLU A 96 25.16 24.84 10.65
N LYS A 97 23.98 24.95 10.01
CA LYS A 97 22.90 23.96 10.15
C LYS A 97 23.03 22.88 9.09
N LEU A 98 23.31 21.66 9.53
CA LEU A 98 23.44 20.48 8.69
C LEU A 98 22.34 19.46 9.02
N PRO A 99 21.88 18.65 8.05
CA PRO A 99 20.97 17.55 8.33
C PRO A 99 21.71 16.42 9.08
N LEU A 100 21.00 15.72 9.97
CA LEU A 100 21.58 14.60 10.72
C LEU A 100 22.20 13.52 9.82
N SER A 101 21.60 13.27 8.64
CA SER A 101 22.06 12.25 7.68
C SER A 101 23.49 12.43 7.20
N SER A 102 24.02 13.66 7.24
CA SER A 102 25.41 13.95 6.86
C SER A 102 26.41 13.72 8.01
N LEU A 103 25.95 13.78 9.27
CA LEU A 103 26.80 13.70 10.47
C LEU A 103 26.78 12.32 11.11
N ALA A 104 25.73 11.54 10.88
CA ALA A 104 25.55 10.23 11.49
C ALA A 104 24.90 9.22 10.56
N GLN A 105 25.30 7.96 10.71
CA GLN A 105 24.64 6.82 10.10
C GLN A 105 23.65 6.19 11.08
N ALA A 106 22.39 6.06 10.66
CA ALA A 106 21.34 5.43 11.46
C ALA A 106 21.22 3.93 11.17
N SER A 107 21.19 3.12 12.23
CA SER A 107 21.03 1.66 12.16
C SER A 107 19.96 1.19 13.13
N GLN A 108 19.04 0.37 12.66
CA GLN A 108 17.93 -0.11 13.48
C GLN A 108 18.35 -1.38 14.24
N LYS A 109 18.29 -1.35 15.58
CA LYS A 109 18.57 -2.52 16.44
C LYS A 109 17.31 -3.34 16.71
N SER A 110 16.20 -2.67 17.02
CA SER A 110 14.91 -3.27 17.32
C SER A 110 13.76 -2.32 16.95
N GLN A 111 12.52 -2.80 16.98
CA GLN A 111 11.34 -1.98 16.76
C GLN A 111 11.20 -0.99 17.93
N GLY A 112 11.64 0.26 17.72
CA GLY A 112 11.60 1.33 18.72
C GLY A 112 12.95 1.72 19.33
N VAL A 113 14.04 1.02 18.97
CA VAL A 113 15.41 1.36 19.38
C VAL A 113 16.30 1.48 18.15
N LEU A 114 16.93 2.65 18.01
CA LEU A 114 17.80 2.99 16.90
C LEU A 114 19.19 3.39 17.43
N ILE A 115 20.22 2.94 16.74
CA ILE A 115 21.62 3.27 17.03
C ILE A 115 22.09 4.24 15.95
N LEU A 116 22.56 5.40 16.37
CA LEU A 116 23.25 6.38 15.54
C LEU A 116 24.76 6.24 15.75
N ASN A 117 25.47 6.03 14.64
CA ASN A 117 26.93 6.07 14.58
C ASN A 117 27.32 7.45 14.07
N VAL A 118 27.85 8.30 14.94
CA VAL A 118 28.33 9.64 14.57
C VAL A 118 29.74 9.53 14.02
N PHE A 119 30.04 10.24 12.93
CA PHE A 119 31.37 10.19 12.31
C PHE A 119 32.44 10.91 13.14
N ASP A 120 32.10 12.07 13.70
CA ASP A 120 33.00 12.89 14.52
C ASP A 120 32.58 12.92 16.00
N GLU A 121 33.46 12.49 16.89
CA GLU A 121 33.17 12.42 18.33
C GLU A 121 32.89 13.80 18.98
N SER A 122 33.46 14.88 18.42
CA SER A 122 33.23 16.26 18.88
C SER A 122 31.77 16.68 18.75
N THR A 123 31.07 16.18 17.73
CA THR A 123 29.68 16.57 17.40
C THR A 123 28.63 15.77 18.17
N ILE A 124 29.03 14.74 18.93
CA ILE A 124 28.11 13.85 19.67
C ILE A 124 27.19 14.67 20.58
N MET A 125 27.72 15.67 21.30
CA MET A 125 26.92 16.47 22.23
C MET A 125 25.89 17.36 21.52
N ASP A 126 26.23 17.90 20.36
CA ASP A 126 25.33 18.73 19.58
C ASP A 126 24.21 17.89 18.95
N VAL A 127 24.55 16.69 18.48
CA VAL A 127 23.59 15.70 17.97
C VAL A 127 22.61 15.28 19.07
N MET A 128 23.11 14.98 20.29
CA MET A 128 22.24 14.62 21.41
C MET A 128 21.23 15.72 21.74
N LYS A 129 21.69 16.98 21.86
CA LYS A 129 20.82 18.13 22.12
C LYS A 129 19.79 18.33 21.00
N ALA A 130 20.20 18.19 19.74
CA ALA A 130 19.28 18.35 18.61
C ALA A 130 18.18 17.28 18.60
N LEU A 131 18.51 16.03 18.96
CA LEU A 131 17.56 14.93 19.04
C LEU A 131 16.60 15.06 20.22
N GLU A 132 17.08 15.50 21.39
CA GLU A 132 16.23 15.74 22.56
C GLU A 132 15.26 16.91 22.34
N ASN A 133 15.72 17.97 21.67
CA ASN A 133 14.89 19.13 21.32
C ASN A 133 13.94 18.86 20.14
N SER A 134 14.05 17.71 19.46
CA SER A 134 13.19 17.40 18.33
C SER A 134 11.78 17.01 18.76
N ASP A 135 10.79 17.29 17.92
CA ASP A 135 9.37 16.94 18.14
C ASP A 135 9.09 15.43 18.22
N LEU A 136 10.12 14.59 18.08
CA LEU A 136 10.03 13.14 18.04
C LEU A 136 9.94 12.49 19.44
N ASN A 137 10.06 13.28 20.52
CA ASN A 137 9.99 12.80 21.92
C ASN A 137 10.86 11.55 22.14
N LEU A 138 12.14 11.66 21.77
CA LEU A 138 13.11 10.57 21.87
C LEU A 138 13.88 10.65 23.19
N GLN A 139 14.07 9.52 23.83
CA GLN A 139 15.08 9.34 24.87
C GLN A 139 16.41 9.01 24.20
N VAL A 140 17.41 9.83 24.46
CA VAL A 140 18.75 9.70 23.89
C VAL A 140 19.72 9.25 24.98
N LYS A 141 20.49 8.20 24.72
CA LYS A 141 21.51 7.69 25.63
C LYS A 141 22.83 7.53 24.89
N LYS A 142 23.92 8.06 25.46
CA LYS A 142 25.27 7.85 24.93
C LYS A 142 25.78 6.48 25.35
N GLN A 143 26.31 5.72 24.39
CA GLN A 143 27.03 4.46 24.61
C GLN A 143 28.36 4.53 23.84
N ASP A 144 29.41 4.98 24.52
CA ASP A 144 30.75 5.22 23.95
C ASP A 144 30.72 6.18 22.74
N LYS A 145 30.95 5.66 21.53
CA LYS A 145 30.93 6.39 20.25
C LYS A 145 29.56 6.39 19.57
N GLN A 146 28.59 5.66 20.12
CA GLN A 146 27.26 5.50 19.56
C GLN A 146 26.22 6.24 20.40
N ILE A 147 25.17 6.69 19.74
CA ILE A 147 24.00 7.28 20.39
C ILE A 147 22.84 6.31 20.22
N VAL A 148 22.26 5.86 21.32
CA VAL A 148 21.07 5.01 21.34
C VAL A 148 19.85 5.90 21.51
N CYS A 149 18.98 5.91 20.52
CA CYS A 149 17.71 6.60 20.52
C CYS A 149 16.57 5.60 20.78
N GLN A 150 15.71 5.91 21.74
CA GLN A 150 14.54 5.14 22.07
C GLN A 150 13.31 6.05 22.11
N LEU A 151 12.15 5.58 21.64
CA LEU A 151 10.92 6.36 21.73
C LEU A 151 10.47 6.49 23.20
N ALA A 152 10.21 7.72 23.68
CA ALA A 152 9.86 7.95 25.09
C ALA A 152 8.46 7.44 25.47
N GLN A 153 7.51 7.50 24.53
CA GLN A 153 6.17 6.97 24.75
C GLN A 153 6.10 5.51 24.33
N GLY A 154 5.73 4.65 25.28
CA GLY A 154 5.56 3.23 25.04
C GLY A 154 4.38 2.91 24.12
N ASN A 155 4.37 1.69 23.59
CA ASN A 155 3.27 1.13 22.79
C ASN A 155 2.10 0.76 23.69
N THR A 156 1.46 1.76 24.30
CA THR A 156 0.27 1.56 25.12
C THR A 156 -0.92 1.19 24.23
N LYS A 157 -1.88 0.48 24.82
CA LYS A 157 -3.11 0.07 24.11
C LYS A 157 -3.90 1.29 23.63
N GLU A 158 -3.91 2.37 24.41
CA GLU A 158 -4.61 3.62 24.08
C GLU A 158 -4.05 4.28 22.82
N SER A 159 -2.71 4.40 22.71
CA SER A 159 -2.06 4.96 21.52
C SER A 159 -2.33 4.15 20.25
N ARG A 160 -2.44 2.82 20.36
CA ARG A 160 -2.80 1.95 19.22
C ARG A 160 -4.25 2.15 18.78
N ILE A 161 -5.18 2.32 19.71
CA ILE A 161 -6.60 2.59 19.39
C ILE A 161 -6.72 3.93 18.65
N ILE A 162 -6.01 4.96 19.11
CA ILE A 162 -5.97 6.27 18.45
C ILE A 162 -5.39 6.13 17.03
N ALA A 163 -4.32 5.37 16.86
CA ALA A 163 -3.72 5.14 15.54
C ALA A 163 -4.65 4.37 14.59
N VAL A 164 -5.39 3.38 15.06
CA VAL A 164 -6.41 2.67 14.26
C VAL A 164 -7.53 3.61 13.84
N ASN A 165 -7.98 4.51 14.72
CA ASN A 165 -8.97 5.52 14.37
C ASN A 165 -8.46 6.50 13.32
N ASN A 166 -7.19 6.90 13.40
CA ASN A 166 -6.56 7.75 12.39
C ASN A 166 -6.39 7.02 11.04
N LEU A 167 -6.02 5.74 11.08
CA LEU A 167 -5.94 4.88 9.90
C LEU A 167 -7.30 4.77 9.18
N LYS A 168 -8.39 4.63 9.93
CA LYS A 168 -9.77 4.64 9.38
C LYS A 168 -10.10 5.95 8.69
N LYS A 169 -9.79 7.09 9.32
CA LYS A 169 -10.00 8.42 8.72
C LYS A 169 -9.24 8.57 7.39
N LEU A 170 -7.96 8.21 7.38
CA LEU A 170 -7.16 8.24 6.14
C LEU A 170 -7.73 7.35 5.04
N MET A 171 -8.32 6.20 5.40
CA MET A 171 -8.94 5.32 4.43
C MET A 171 -10.21 5.92 3.80
N GLU A 172 -11.06 6.56 4.60
CA GLU A 172 -12.25 7.25 4.11
C GLU A 172 -11.87 8.42 3.19
N ASP A 173 -10.90 9.23 3.59
CA ASP A 173 -10.36 10.31 2.77
C ASP A 173 -9.79 9.77 1.45
N ALA A 174 -9.10 8.62 1.50
CA ALA A 174 -8.58 7.97 0.31
C ALA A 174 -9.66 7.48 -0.65
N LYS A 175 -10.74 6.89 -0.14
CA LYS A 175 -11.88 6.48 -0.97
C LYS A 175 -12.59 7.69 -1.57
N GLN A 176 -12.76 8.76 -0.83
CA GLN A 176 -13.37 9.99 -1.33
C GLN A 176 -12.52 10.60 -2.46
N ASN A 177 -11.20 10.70 -2.27
CA ASN A 177 -10.31 11.24 -3.28
C ASN A 177 -10.22 10.37 -4.54
N LEU A 178 -10.21 9.03 -4.41
CA LEU A 178 -10.28 8.15 -5.59
C LEU A 178 -11.57 8.35 -6.40
N ARG A 179 -12.72 8.59 -5.72
CA ARG A 179 -13.97 8.92 -6.39
C ARG A 179 -13.86 10.25 -7.14
N GLN A 180 -13.24 11.25 -6.51
CA GLN A 180 -13.00 12.56 -7.13
C GLN A 180 -12.11 12.44 -8.37
N ILE A 181 -11.00 11.72 -8.31
CA ILE A 181 -10.12 11.46 -9.46
C ILE A 181 -10.88 10.76 -10.58
N ARG A 182 -11.73 9.79 -10.25
CA ARG A 182 -12.60 9.14 -11.26
C ARG A 182 -13.54 10.14 -11.93
N HIS A 183 -14.13 11.06 -11.17
CA HIS A 183 -14.97 12.13 -11.73
C HIS A 183 -14.18 13.05 -12.65
N GLU A 184 -12.98 13.46 -12.26
CA GLU A 184 -12.07 14.26 -13.10
C GLU A 184 -11.71 13.52 -14.40
N CYS A 185 -11.38 12.24 -14.33
CA CYS A 185 -11.10 11.44 -15.53
C CYS A 185 -12.32 11.30 -16.46
N ILE A 186 -13.54 11.21 -15.91
CA ILE A 186 -14.78 11.19 -16.72
C ILE A 186 -15.07 12.56 -17.33
N ASP A 187 -14.78 13.64 -16.60
CA ASP A 187 -14.93 15.01 -17.09
C ASP A 187 -13.92 15.32 -18.21
N ASP A 188 -12.69 14.84 -18.08
CA ASP A 188 -11.65 14.89 -19.11
C ASP A 188 -12.10 14.17 -20.40
N LEU A 189 -12.99 13.17 -20.31
CA LEU A 189 -13.55 12.45 -21.46
C LEU A 189 -14.69 13.20 -22.18
N LYS A 190 -15.36 14.18 -21.55
CA LYS A 190 -16.47 14.94 -22.16
C LYS A 190 -16.11 15.63 -23.49
N PRO A 191 -14.97 16.31 -23.68
CA PRO A 191 -14.63 16.93 -24.96
C PRO A 191 -14.47 15.91 -26.09
N TYR A 192 -13.96 14.72 -25.79
CA TYR A 192 -13.76 13.65 -26.76
C TYR A 192 -15.07 13.01 -27.25
N LYS A 193 -16.20 13.21 -26.54
CA LYS A 193 -17.53 12.73 -26.97
C LYS A 193 -17.99 13.31 -28.32
N LYS A 194 -17.45 14.46 -28.74
CA LYS A 194 -17.79 15.08 -30.02
C LYS A 194 -16.95 14.58 -31.19
N VAL A 195 -15.79 13.99 -30.90
CA VAL A 195 -14.77 13.61 -31.89
C VAL A 195 -14.78 12.11 -32.15
N THR A 196 -15.16 11.31 -31.16
CA THR A 196 -15.00 9.84 -31.19
C THR A 196 -16.35 9.11 -31.19
N SER A 197 -16.36 7.88 -31.70
CA SER A 197 -17.55 7.02 -31.76
C SER A 197 -18.07 6.66 -30.36
N GLU A 198 -19.39 6.50 -30.22
CA GLU A 198 -20.05 6.15 -28.95
C GLU A 198 -19.49 4.85 -28.34
N ASP A 199 -19.17 3.86 -29.18
CA ASP A 199 -18.61 2.58 -28.72
C ASP A 199 -17.23 2.74 -28.06
N THR A 200 -16.39 3.62 -28.61
CA THR A 200 -15.05 3.89 -28.05
C THR A 200 -15.14 4.66 -26.74
N MET A 201 -16.12 5.56 -26.59
CA MET A 201 -16.37 6.26 -25.33
C MET A 201 -16.82 5.30 -24.23
N ARG A 202 -17.73 4.36 -24.55
CA ARG A 202 -18.17 3.33 -23.60
C ARG A 202 -17.02 2.41 -23.18
N GLN A 203 -16.06 2.14 -24.06
CA GLN A 203 -14.85 1.37 -23.71
C GLN A 203 -13.92 2.17 -22.79
N ALA A 204 -13.71 3.47 -23.07
CA ALA A 204 -12.88 4.34 -22.23
C ALA A 204 -13.44 4.48 -20.80
N GLU A 205 -14.76 4.68 -20.66
CA GLU A 205 -15.43 4.75 -19.36
C GLU A 205 -15.28 3.43 -18.58
N LYS A 206 -15.39 2.27 -19.26
CA LYS A 206 -15.12 0.96 -18.63
C LYS A 206 -13.68 0.81 -18.16
N GLN A 207 -12.70 1.24 -18.96
CA GLN A 207 -11.29 1.16 -18.56
C GLN A 207 -10.97 2.02 -17.33
N ILE A 208 -11.53 3.23 -17.25
CA ILE A 208 -11.38 4.08 -16.05
C ILE A 208 -12.02 3.41 -14.83
N GLN A 209 -13.19 2.79 -15.00
CA GLN A 209 -13.85 2.04 -13.94
C GLN A 209 -13.01 0.84 -13.48
N ASP A 210 -12.43 0.07 -14.40
CA ASP A 210 -11.54 -1.05 -14.08
C ASP A 210 -10.28 -0.58 -13.31
N LEU A 211 -9.69 0.57 -13.69
CA LEU A 211 -8.56 1.17 -12.98
C LEU A 211 -8.95 1.58 -11.55
N PHE A 212 -10.10 2.23 -11.39
CA PHE A 212 -10.63 2.62 -10.08
C PHE A 212 -10.86 1.41 -9.17
N GLU A 213 -11.45 0.32 -9.69
CA GLU A 213 -11.71 -0.89 -8.92
C GLU A 213 -10.40 -1.58 -8.49
N LYS A 214 -9.42 -1.70 -9.38
CA LYS A 214 -8.09 -2.24 -9.07
C LYS A 214 -7.40 -1.45 -7.95
N GLN A 215 -7.39 -0.12 -8.05
CA GLN A 215 -6.76 0.73 -7.04
C GLN A 215 -7.49 0.68 -5.71
N THR A 216 -8.83 0.66 -5.72
CA THR A 216 -9.63 0.53 -4.50
C THR A 216 -9.33 -0.79 -3.78
N GLN A 217 -9.24 -1.91 -4.52
CA GLN A 217 -8.87 -3.21 -3.95
C GLN A 217 -7.44 -3.20 -3.38
N SER A 218 -6.49 -2.57 -4.07
CA SER A 218 -5.12 -2.39 -3.58
C SER A 218 -5.11 -1.62 -2.26
N LEU A 219 -5.82 -0.49 -2.18
CA LEU A 219 -5.92 0.30 -0.95
C LEU A 219 -6.54 -0.49 0.20
N ASP A 220 -7.63 -1.22 -0.05
CA ASP A 220 -8.27 -2.06 0.98
C ASP A 220 -7.32 -3.16 1.49
N SER A 221 -6.45 -3.70 0.62
CA SER A 221 -5.44 -4.69 0.99
C SER A 221 -4.36 -4.09 1.89
N LEU A 222 -3.88 -2.88 1.55
CA LEU A 222 -2.88 -2.14 2.33
C LEU A 222 -3.44 -1.73 3.70
N TYR A 223 -4.68 -1.23 3.74
CA TYR A 223 -5.39 -0.91 4.97
C TYR A 223 -5.47 -2.12 5.90
N LYS A 224 -5.94 -3.28 5.40
CA LYS A 224 -6.06 -4.51 6.20
C LYS A 224 -4.72 -5.02 6.70
N SER A 225 -3.67 -4.90 5.88
CA SER A 225 -2.31 -5.27 6.30
C SER A 225 -1.83 -4.38 7.44
N LYS A 226 -2.02 -3.07 7.34
CA LYS A 226 -1.63 -2.09 8.37
C LYS A 226 -2.46 -2.18 9.64
N GLU A 227 -3.76 -2.41 9.54
CA GLU A 227 -4.62 -2.61 10.71
C GLU A 227 -4.19 -3.82 11.54
N LYS A 228 -3.88 -4.95 10.87
CA LYS A 228 -3.32 -6.14 11.54
C LYS A 228 -1.96 -5.85 12.18
N GLU A 229 -1.09 -5.10 11.51
CA GLU A 229 0.20 -4.70 12.05
C GLU A 229 0.07 -3.86 13.33
N LEU A 230 -0.90 -2.96 13.40
CA LEU A 230 -1.13 -2.10 14.57
C LEU A 230 -1.76 -2.85 15.76
N LEU A 231 -2.54 -3.90 15.49
CA LEU A 231 -3.23 -4.68 16.52
C LEU A 231 -2.40 -5.85 17.08
N ASN A 232 -1.55 -6.48 16.24
CA ASN A 232 -0.83 -7.70 16.60
C ASN A 232 0.55 -7.47 17.23
N ASN A 233 1.13 -6.27 17.09
CA ASN A 233 2.32 -5.86 17.86
C ASN A 233 1.91 -5.41 19.25
#